data_AF-A0A9E3KCA0-F1
#
_entry.id   AF-A0A9E3KCA0-F1
#
_cell.length_a   1.000
_cell.length_b   1.000
_cell.length_c   1.000
_cell.angle_alpha   90.00
_cell.angle_beta   90.00
_cell.angle_gamma   90.00
#
_symmetry.space_group_name_H-M   'P 1'
#
loop_
_entity.id
_entity.type
_entity.pdbx_description
1 polymer ?
#
loop_
_entity_poly.entity_id
_entity_poly.type
_entity_poly.pdbx_seq_one_letter_code
_entity_poly.pdbx_strand_id
1 'polypeptide(L)'
;MRGVLERYPRSLIIADCEGYEKTLFSNQATNSASSSSDIIIECHDLWDADITPTIRSALSDTHDISVALACGRNPNAFPFLAELNDWDRWRAVWERRGSQMHWLICEGKAAAPTGR
;
A
#
# COMPACT_ATOMS: atom_id res chain seq x y z
N MET A 1 -12.41 -6.55 -6.00
CA MET A 1 -11.09 -6.52 -6.66
C MET A 1 -11.02 -7.43 -7.88
N ARG A 2 -11.18 -8.76 -7.77
CA ARG A 2 -11.02 -9.70 -8.90
C ARG A 2 -11.79 -9.33 -10.18
N GLY A 3 -13.10 -9.05 -10.09
CA GLY A 3 -13.89 -8.67 -11.27
C GLY A 3 -13.44 -7.36 -11.94
N VAL A 4 -12.77 -6.47 -11.21
CA VAL A 4 -12.15 -5.25 -11.80
C VAL A 4 -10.87 -5.64 -12.54
N LEU A 5 -10.03 -6.49 -11.96
CA LEU A 5 -8.77 -6.94 -12.55
C LEU A 5 -8.98 -7.84 -13.77
N GLU A 6 -10.06 -8.63 -13.80
CA GLU A 6 -10.46 -9.39 -14.99
C GLU A 6 -10.79 -8.47 -16.18
N ARG A 7 -11.36 -7.29 -15.90
CA ARG A 7 -11.69 -6.30 -16.94
C ARG A 7 -10.53 -5.36 -17.26
N TYR A 8 -9.68 -5.06 -16.28
CA TYR A 8 -8.56 -4.13 -16.37
C TYR A 8 -7.30 -4.79 -15.78
N PRO A 9 -6.66 -5.72 -16.51
CA PRO A 9 -5.58 -6.56 -15.96
C PRO A 9 -4.27 -5.81 -15.71
N ARG A 10 -4.09 -4.64 -16.34
CA ARG A 10 -3.03 -3.67 -16.02
C ARG A 10 -3.62 -2.46 -15.30
N SER A 11 -3.89 -2.63 -14.02
CA SER A 11 -4.34 -1.54 -13.16
C SER A 11 -3.21 -1.14 -12.21
N LEU A 12 -3.23 0.11 -11.75
CA LEU A 12 -2.53 0.50 -10.53
C LEU A 12 -3.50 0.30 -9.36
N ILE A 13 -3.12 -0.53 -8.41
CA ILE A 13 -3.88 -0.79 -7.19
C ILE A 13 -3.19 -0.05 -6.05
N ILE A 14 -3.94 0.78 -5.31
CA ILE A 14 -3.46 1.43 -4.09
C ILE A 14 -4.38 0.99 -2.96
N ALA A 15 -3.81 0.39 -1.92
CA ALA A 15 -4.55 -0.19 -0.81
C ALA A 15 -4.03 0.33 0.53
N ASP A 16 -4.92 1.00 1.24
CA ASP A 16 -4.88 1.26 2.68
C ASP A 16 -6.21 0.72 3.20
N CYS A 17 -6.16 -0.36 4.00
CA CYS A 17 -7.37 -1.03 4.49
C CYS A 17 -7.34 -1.34 5.99
N GLU A 18 -6.53 -0.58 6.75
CA GLU A 18 -6.56 -0.53 8.20
C GLU A 18 -6.52 -1.92 8.89
N GLY A 19 -5.67 -2.83 8.41
CA GLY A 19 -5.42 -4.15 9.02
C GLY A 19 -5.98 -5.36 8.25
N TYR A 20 -6.69 -5.15 7.13
CA TYR A 20 -7.20 -6.25 6.29
C TYR A 20 -6.21 -6.68 5.17
N GLU A 21 -5.01 -6.09 5.12
CA GLU A 21 -4.07 -6.26 4.01
C GLU A 21 -3.60 -7.70 3.92
N LYS A 22 -3.26 -8.31 5.06
CA LYS A 22 -2.78 -9.70 5.13
C LYS A 22 -3.81 -10.66 4.55
N THR A 23 -5.09 -10.49 4.87
CA THR A 23 -6.16 -11.34 4.31
C THR A 23 -6.32 -11.11 2.81
N LEU A 24 -6.28 -9.86 2.36
CA LEU A 24 -6.50 -9.53 0.96
C LEU A 24 -5.37 -10.03 0.04
N PHE A 25 -4.11 -9.84 0.46
CA PHE A 25 -2.91 -10.06 -0.36
C PHE A 25 -2.12 -11.34 -0.03
N SER A 26 -2.58 -12.15 0.93
CA SER A 26 -2.16 -13.56 1.06
C SER A 26 -3.03 -14.51 0.24
N ASN A 27 -4.11 -14.02 -0.36
CA ASN A 27 -5.02 -14.85 -1.14
C ASN A 27 -4.44 -15.15 -2.53
N GLN A 28 -4.19 -16.42 -2.82
CA GLN A 28 -3.60 -16.85 -4.10
C GLN A 28 -4.40 -16.41 -5.32
N ALA A 29 -5.73 -16.45 -5.27
CA ALA A 29 -6.58 -16.07 -6.41
C ALA A 29 -6.52 -14.56 -6.67
N THR A 30 -6.42 -13.76 -5.60
CA THR A 30 -6.15 -12.33 -5.70
C THR A 30 -4.81 -12.07 -6.37
N ASN A 31 -3.73 -12.67 -5.86
CA ASN A 31 -2.37 -12.41 -6.33
C ASN A 31 -2.16 -12.85 -7.78
N SER A 32 -2.81 -13.96 -8.18
CA SER A 32 -2.80 -14.43 -9.56
C SER A 32 -3.50 -13.43 -10.50
N ALA A 33 -4.67 -12.93 -10.08
CA ALA A 33 -5.45 -11.96 -10.87
C ALA A 33 -4.76 -10.59 -10.99
N SER A 34 -3.93 -10.21 -10.02
CA SER A 34 -3.19 -8.95 -10.01
C SER A 34 -1.76 -9.07 -10.55
N SER A 35 -1.32 -10.24 -11.02
CA SER A 35 0.09 -10.51 -11.38
C SER A 35 0.69 -9.60 -12.48
N SER A 36 -0.15 -8.93 -13.27
CA SER A 36 0.25 -7.96 -14.29
C SER A 36 -0.08 -6.50 -13.92
N SER A 37 -0.52 -6.27 -12.69
CA SER A 37 -0.84 -4.95 -12.13
C SER A 37 0.26 -4.51 -11.19
N ASP A 38 0.40 -3.20 -11.03
CA ASP A 38 1.26 -2.64 -9.98
C ASP A 38 0.42 -2.42 -8.72
N ILE A 39 1.00 -2.73 -7.56
CA ILE A 39 0.30 -2.68 -6.28
C ILE A 39 1.12 -1.86 -5.28
N ILE A 40 0.48 -0.87 -4.68
CA ILE A 40 1.01 -0.09 -3.57
C ILE A 40 0.14 -0.40 -2.34
N ILE A 41 0.75 -0.90 -1.26
CA ILE A 41 0.04 -1.34 -0.06
C ILE A 41 0.63 -0.62 1.16
N GLU A 42 -0.18 0.13 1.91
CA GLU A 42 0.18 0.55 3.26
C GLU A 42 -0.05 -0.61 4.23
N CYS A 43 1.00 -1.08 4.89
CA CYS A 43 0.96 -2.20 5.82
C CYS A 43 0.86 -1.70 7.27
N HIS A 44 -0.23 -2.06 7.93
CA HIS A 44 -0.51 -1.72 9.32
C HIS A 44 0.07 -2.73 10.31
N ASP A 45 1.39 -2.94 10.27
CA ASP A 45 2.10 -3.91 11.14
C ASP A 45 1.94 -3.62 12.65
N LEU A 46 1.42 -2.44 12.99
CA LEU A 46 1.06 -2.05 14.35
C LEU A 46 -0.04 -2.95 14.96
N TRP A 47 -0.89 -3.53 14.12
CA TRP A 47 -1.97 -4.44 14.54
C TRP A 47 -1.52 -5.91 14.53
N ASP A 48 -0.67 -6.27 13.58
CA ASP A 48 -0.08 -7.60 13.43
C ASP A 48 1.27 -7.48 12.72
N ALA A 49 2.37 -7.76 13.43
CA ALA A 49 3.73 -7.64 12.91
C ALA A 49 4.03 -8.60 11.74
N ASP A 50 3.18 -9.61 11.51
CA ASP A 50 3.34 -10.55 10.41
C ASP A 50 2.72 -10.05 9.09
N ILE A 51 2.01 -8.92 9.05
CA ILE A 51 1.35 -8.41 7.84
C ILE A 51 2.37 -8.23 6.70
N THR A 52 3.37 -7.36 6.88
CA THR A 52 4.40 -7.10 5.88
C THR A 52 5.13 -8.37 5.40
N PRO A 53 5.73 -9.21 6.27
CA PRO A 53 6.45 -10.40 5.82
C PRO A 53 5.53 -11.42 5.12
N THR A 54 4.28 -11.57 5.57
CA THR A 54 3.31 -12.48 4.93
C THR A 54 2.98 -12.02 3.51
N ILE A 55 2.66 -10.74 3.33
CA ILE A 55 2.31 -10.18 2.02
C ILE A 55 3.51 -10.25 1.08
N ARG A 56 4.71 -9.90 1.56
CA ARG A 56 5.95 -10.01 0.77
C ARG A 56 6.19 -11.43 0.27
N SER A 57 6.01 -12.43 1.15
CA SER A 57 6.16 -13.83 0.76
C SER A 57 5.07 -14.28 -0.21
N ALA A 58 3.84 -13.79 -0.08
CA ALA A 58 2.73 -14.21 -0.94
C ALA A 58 2.78 -13.58 -2.35
N LEU A 59 3.43 -12.43 -2.49
CA LEU A 59 3.56 -11.71 -3.77
C LEU A 59 4.90 -11.92 -4.46
N SER A 60 5.92 -12.51 -3.80
CA SER A 60 7.29 -12.62 -4.33
C SER A 60 7.40 -13.28 -5.70
N ASP A 61 6.52 -14.25 -5.95
CA ASP A 61 6.52 -15.02 -7.20
C ASP A 61 5.89 -14.25 -8.37
N THR A 62 5.06 -13.25 -8.07
CA THR A 62 4.26 -12.50 -9.06
C THR A 62 4.70 -11.05 -9.23
N HIS A 63 5.39 -10.49 -8.25
CA HIS A 63 5.81 -9.09 -8.25
C HIS A 63 7.27 -8.95 -7.82
N ASP A 64 7.93 -7.90 -8.31
CA ASP A 64 9.16 -7.39 -7.73
C ASP A 64 8.80 -6.38 -6.63
N ILE A 65 9.32 -6.59 -5.43
CA ILE A 65 8.83 -5.88 -4.24
C ILE A 65 9.93 -5.02 -3.66
N SER A 66 9.66 -3.72 -3.57
CA SER A 66 10.43 -2.76 -2.79
C SER A 66 9.60 -2.23 -1.63
N VAL A 67 10.28 -1.66 -0.62
CA VAL A 67 9.62 -1.10 0.56
C VAL A 67 10.02 0.35 0.71
N ALA A 68 9.02 1.22 0.73
CA ALA A 68 9.16 2.59 1.17
C ALA A 68 8.71 2.69 2.64
N LEU A 69 9.42 3.46 3.44
CA LEU A 69 9.02 3.73 4.82
C LEU A 69 8.32 5.09 4.89
N ALA A 70 7.24 5.16 5.66
CA ALA A 70 6.66 6.44 6.01
C ALA A 70 7.70 7.30 6.74
N CYS A 71 7.84 8.56 6.32
CA CYS A 71 8.80 9.50 6.87
C CYS A 71 8.13 10.52 7.81
N GLY A 72 8.96 11.21 8.60
CA GLY A 72 8.50 12.29 9.48
C GLY A 72 7.83 13.43 8.68
N ARG A 73 6.82 14.03 9.29
CA ARG A 73 6.03 15.11 8.69
C ARG A 73 6.59 16.46 9.14
N ASN A 74 6.63 17.43 8.22
CA ASN A 74 7.00 18.80 8.52
C ASN A 74 5.75 19.71 8.40
N PRO A 75 5.13 20.13 9.51
CA PRO A 75 3.96 21.00 9.46
C PRO A 75 4.25 22.37 8.85
N ASN A 76 5.52 22.81 8.83
CA ASN A 76 5.94 24.07 8.25
C ASN A 76 6.23 23.97 6.74
N ALA A 77 6.15 22.78 6.14
CA ALA A 77 6.32 22.61 4.70
C ALA A 77 5.12 23.13 3.89
N PHE A 78 4.01 23.48 4.55
CA PHE A 78 2.75 23.84 3.92
C PHE A 78 2.37 25.28 4.26
N PRO A 79 2.62 26.27 3.37
CA PRO A 79 2.37 27.69 3.66
C PRO A 79 0.92 28.00 4.03
N PHE A 80 -0.06 27.25 3.51
CA PHE A 80 -1.47 27.46 3.84
C PHE A 80 -1.84 27.08 5.28
N LEU A 81 -0.95 26.39 6.01
CA LEU A 81 -1.11 26.10 7.44
C LEU A 81 -0.52 27.20 8.34
N ALA A 82 0.14 28.23 7.78
CA ALA A 82 0.91 29.21 8.57
C ALA A 82 0.05 29.99 9.58
N GLU A 83 -1.22 30.26 9.25
CA GLU A 83 -2.16 30.98 10.11
C GLU A 83 -2.72 30.14 11.26
N LEU A 84 -2.48 28.83 11.27
CA LEU A 84 -2.88 27.95 12.36
C LEU A 84 -1.85 27.99 13.48
N ASN A 85 -2.31 27.82 14.71
CA ASN A 85 -1.41 27.62 15.86
C ASN A 85 -0.63 26.29 15.71
N ASP A 86 0.47 26.17 16.45
CA ASP A 86 1.39 25.03 16.38
C ASP A 86 0.68 23.66 16.53
N TRP A 87 -0.29 23.57 17.43
CA TRP A 87 -1.03 22.34 17.68
C TRP A 87 -1.89 21.93 16.48
N ASP A 88 -2.60 22.88 15.88
CA ASP A 88 -3.45 22.63 14.72
C ASP A 88 -2.61 22.31 13.47
N ARG A 89 -1.45 22.95 13.29
CA ARG A 89 -0.52 22.59 12.21
C ARG A 89 -0.03 21.16 12.33
N TRP A 90 0.39 20.74 13.53
CA TRP A 90 0.80 19.36 13.77
C TRP A 90 -0.35 18.39 13.55
N ARG A 91 -1.54 18.71 14.07
CA ARG A 91 -2.72 17.86 13.93
C ARG A 91 -3.11 17.64 12.46
N ALA A 92 -2.91 18.64 11.61
CA ALA A 92 -3.19 18.54 10.18
C ALA A 92 -2.30 17.53 9.44
N VAL A 93 -1.11 17.20 9.96
CA VAL A 93 -0.12 16.38 9.25
C VAL A 93 0.25 15.06 9.94
N TRP A 94 -0.03 14.90 11.24
CA TRP A 94 0.58 13.88 12.10
C TRP A 94 0.04 12.45 11.93
N GLU A 95 -1.18 12.24 11.43
CA GLU A 95 -1.86 10.92 11.21
C GLU A 95 -1.96 9.97 12.44
N ARG A 96 -1.20 10.18 13.52
CA ARG A 96 -1.28 9.52 14.82
C ARG A 96 -1.17 7.98 14.77
N ARG A 97 -0.46 7.46 13.76
CA ARG A 97 -0.28 6.00 13.53
C ARG A 97 0.46 5.27 14.66
N GLY A 98 1.25 5.96 15.50
CA GLY A 98 1.91 5.36 16.66
C GLY A 98 3.10 4.43 16.36
N SER A 99 3.31 4.05 15.10
CA SER A 99 4.49 3.35 14.58
C SER A 99 4.79 3.79 13.14
N GLN A 100 5.95 3.41 12.63
CA GLN A 100 6.33 3.68 11.25
C GLN A 100 5.60 2.72 10.30
N MET A 101 4.85 3.25 9.34
CA MET A 101 4.13 2.45 8.35
C MET A 101 5.10 1.99 7.24
N HIS A 102 4.90 0.76 6.78
CA HIS A 102 5.58 0.22 5.60
C HIS A 102 4.68 0.36 4.38
N TRP A 103 5.24 0.83 3.28
CA TRP A 103 4.58 0.90 1.99
C TRP A 103 5.24 -0.10 1.06
N LEU A 104 4.57 -1.22 0.79
CA LEU A 104 5.02 -2.19 -0.19
C LEU A 104 4.71 -1.65 -1.59
N ILE A 105 5.73 -1.56 -2.43
CA ILE A 105 5.61 -1.21 -3.84
C ILE A 105 5.94 -2.49 -4.61
N CYS A 106 4.91 -3.07 -5.21
CA CYS A 106 4.95 -4.36 -5.89
C CYS A 106 4.73 -4.14 -7.39
N GLU A 107 5.78 -4.29 -8.18
CA GLU A 107 5.74 -4.15 -9.64
C GLU A 107 5.40 -5.50 -10.28
N GLY A 108 4.38 -5.54 -11.13
CA GLY A 108 3.89 -6.80 -11.71
C GLY A 108 4.90 -7.44 -12.68
N LYS A 109 5.25 -8.72 -12.48
CA LYS A 109 6.19 -9.46 -13.36
C LYS A 109 5.55 -9.96 -14.65
N ALA A 110 4.24 -10.20 -14.62
CA ALA A 110 3.55 -10.78 -15.76
C ALA A 110 3.26 -9.72 -16.83
N ALA A 111 3.50 -10.08 -18.09
CA ALA A 111 2.92 -9.33 -19.19
C ALA A 111 1.40 -9.35 -19.07
N ALA A 112 0.75 -8.26 -19.45
CA ALA A 112 -0.71 -8.21 -19.52
C ALA A 112 -1.24 -9.40 -20.32
N PRO A 113 -2.29 -10.09 -19.85
CA PRO A 113 -3.03 -11.01 -20.68
C PRO A 113 -3.39 -10.33 -21.99
N THR A 114 -3.00 -10.93 -23.11
CA THR A 114 -3.32 -10.42 -24.44
C THR A 114 -4.80 -10.65 -24.75
N GLY A 115 -5.63 -9.70 -24.31
CA GLY A 115 -6.93 -9.38 -24.91
C GLY A 115 -8.17 -10.13 -24.40
N ARG A 116 -9.26 -9.35 -24.26
CA ARG A 116 -10.51 -9.57 -25.00
C ARG A 116 -10.98 -8.23 -25.58
#